data_AF-A0A9D4YSD9-F1
#
_entry.id   AF-A0A9D4YSD9-F1
#
_cell.length_a   1.000
_cell.length_b   1.000
_cell.length_c   1.000
_cell.angle_alpha   90.00
_cell.angle_beta   90.00
_cell.angle_gamma   90.00
#
_symmetry.space_group_name_H-M   'P 1'
#
loop_
_entity.id
_entity.type
_entity.pdbx_description
1 polymer ?
#
loop_
_entity_poly.entity_id
_entity_poly.type
_entity_poly.pdbx_seq_one_letter_code
_entity_poly.pdbx_strand_id
1 'polypeptide(L)'
;MGTPAATKPATLLAWDFDWSLVEENSDTFVISRLGADSIYKAGRQRGMPWTQLMDHTLQEAARQLGRTQADVEAALHATPLHSALADLLHACSAAGGDQAVDIVVLSDANTVYIDTILSYRGLRHLVREVHTNPAAWDASGALRVQPYHASPHGCSHHCPANLCKGKVLQEYLGRRRAEGQQYSRVLYFGDGRNDFCPAQLLLHGGASAGGAVAGADAGGSAAPAVEGEGGAKAGVGGSAAAAVGGDSKAAAGAGGSEAEPGSLAPCGSPANRIFAREQYPDGTACSLWVMLCTQAGTAGTPAGDSQPGNAAPASGDGGTHGGAAAQQQQRVVPWQTPQQLAALLRQELGLAAKQ
;
A
#
# COMPACT_ATOMS: atom_id res chain seq x y z
N MET A 1 35.39 -25.28 -5.42
CA MET A 1 33.93 -25.31 -5.36
C MET A 1 33.48 -23.87 -5.17
N GLY A 2 32.98 -23.22 -6.22
CA GLY A 2 32.45 -21.87 -6.09
C GLY A 2 31.12 -21.95 -5.35
N THR A 3 30.98 -21.23 -4.24
CA THR A 3 29.70 -20.99 -3.59
C THR A 3 28.75 -20.42 -4.66
N PRO A 4 27.56 -20.98 -4.90
CA PRO A 4 26.60 -20.32 -5.77
C PRO A 4 26.33 -18.94 -5.18
N ALA A 5 26.57 -17.89 -5.97
CA ALA A 5 26.22 -16.54 -5.56
C ALA A 5 24.73 -16.54 -5.21
N ALA A 6 24.39 -16.18 -3.96
CA ALA A 6 23.01 -16.09 -3.55
C ALA A 6 22.28 -15.17 -4.55
N THR A 7 21.25 -15.71 -5.21
CA THR A 7 20.49 -14.96 -6.20
C THR A 7 19.79 -13.80 -5.50
N LYS A 8 19.89 -12.62 -6.10
CA LYS A 8 19.27 -11.39 -5.59
C LYS A 8 17.75 -11.51 -5.65
N PRO A 9 16.99 -11.19 -4.58
CA PRO A 9 15.52 -11.27 -4.58
C PRO A 9 14.88 -10.55 -5.76
N ALA A 10 14.04 -11.24 -6.53
CA ALA A 10 13.39 -10.66 -7.71
C ALA A 10 12.09 -9.93 -7.35
N THR A 11 11.49 -10.26 -6.21
CA THR A 11 10.19 -9.75 -5.78
C THR A 11 10.31 -8.99 -4.45
N LEU A 12 9.62 -7.85 -4.34
CA LEU A 12 9.42 -7.12 -3.08
C LEU A 12 7.95 -7.19 -2.65
N LEU A 13 7.70 -7.53 -1.39
CA LEU A 13 6.43 -7.31 -0.72
C LEU A 13 6.60 -6.13 0.25
N ALA A 14 5.86 -5.05 -0.01
CA ALA A 14 5.81 -3.85 0.81
C ALA A 14 4.47 -3.80 1.55
N TRP A 15 4.50 -4.03 2.85
CA TRP A 15 3.31 -4.13 3.68
C TRP A 15 3.04 -2.84 4.45
N ASP A 16 1.83 -2.31 4.37
CA ASP A 16 1.26 -1.67 5.54
C ASP A 16 1.08 -2.69 6.67
N PHE A 17 1.08 -2.20 7.91
CA PHE A 17 1.01 -3.05 9.10
C PHE A 17 -0.41 -3.16 9.63
N ASP A 18 -0.94 -2.07 10.17
CA ASP A 18 -2.28 -2.02 10.77
C ASP A 18 -3.36 -2.32 9.74
N TRP A 19 -4.36 -3.11 10.12
CA TRP A 19 -5.44 -3.59 9.23
C TRP A 19 -5.02 -4.27 7.92
N SER A 20 -3.72 -4.57 7.76
CA SER A 20 -3.12 -5.11 6.55
C SER A 20 -2.34 -6.39 6.84
N LEU A 21 -1.24 -6.30 7.60
CA LEU A 21 -0.48 -7.46 8.06
C LEU A 21 -1.01 -8.00 9.39
N VAL A 22 -1.46 -7.10 10.27
CA VAL A 22 -2.21 -7.44 11.49
C VAL A 22 -3.68 -7.12 11.29
N GLU A 23 -4.56 -7.87 11.96
CA GLU A 23 -6.02 -7.72 11.80
C GLU A 23 -6.60 -6.67 12.77
N GLU A 24 -5.87 -5.57 12.98
CA GLU A 24 -6.25 -4.52 13.93
C GLU A 24 -5.46 -3.22 13.67
N ASN A 25 -5.96 -2.09 14.16
CA ASN A 25 -5.16 -0.88 14.34
C ASN A 25 -4.42 -0.90 15.69
N SER A 26 -3.12 -1.15 15.65
CA SER A 26 -2.28 -1.34 16.85
C SER A 26 -2.29 -0.13 17.79
N ASP A 27 -2.30 1.10 17.26
CA ASP A 27 -2.40 2.33 18.05
C ASP A 27 -3.67 2.36 18.92
N THR A 28 -4.83 2.24 18.30
CA THR A 28 -6.12 2.28 19.02
C THR A 28 -6.35 1.05 19.89
N PHE A 29 -5.86 -0.11 19.46
CA PHE A 29 -5.92 -1.35 20.25
C PHE A 29 -5.12 -1.22 21.54
N VAL A 30 -3.86 -0.75 21.47
CA VAL A 30 -3.04 -0.54 22.67
C VAL A 30 -3.70 0.49 23.59
N ILE A 31 -4.16 1.63 23.06
CA ILE A 31 -4.86 2.65 23.85
C ILE A 31 -6.05 2.06 24.60
N SER A 32 -6.87 1.25 23.92
CA SER A 32 -8.04 0.61 24.54
C SER A 32 -7.63 -0.40 25.61
N ARG A 33 -6.61 -1.23 25.36
CA ARG A 33 -6.06 -2.19 26.33
C ARG A 33 -5.50 -1.52 27.58
N LEU A 34 -4.93 -0.32 27.43
CA LEU A 34 -4.45 0.50 28.54
C LEU A 34 -5.60 1.23 29.29
N GLY A 35 -6.83 1.18 28.78
CA GLY A 35 -7.96 1.94 29.32
C GLY A 35 -7.79 3.46 29.17
N ALA A 36 -7.05 3.90 28.15
CA ALA A 36 -6.74 5.30 27.88
C ALA A 36 -7.72 5.97 26.88
N ASP A 37 -8.88 5.33 26.61
CA ASP A 37 -9.87 5.81 25.65
C ASP A 37 -10.36 7.23 25.91
N SER A 38 -10.53 7.61 27.17
CA SER A 38 -10.98 8.96 27.55
C SER A 38 -9.95 10.03 27.21
N ILE A 39 -8.66 9.73 27.46
CA ILE A 39 -7.53 10.60 27.14
C ILE A 39 -7.42 10.77 25.62
N TYR A 40 -7.47 9.65 24.89
CA TYR A 40 -7.45 9.65 23.43
C TYR A 40 -8.60 10.47 22.83
N LYS A 41 -9.84 10.24 23.30
CA LYS A 41 -11.02 10.97 22.83
C LYS A 41 -10.92 12.48 23.12
N ALA A 42 -10.42 12.87 24.29
CA ALA A 42 -10.19 14.26 24.62
C ALA A 42 -9.13 14.91 23.71
N GLY A 43 -8.03 14.20 23.42
CA GLY A 43 -7.01 14.69 22.47
C GLY A 43 -7.54 14.81 21.04
N ARG A 44 -8.35 13.86 20.57
CA ARG A 44 -9.05 13.93 19.28
C ARG A 44 -9.96 15.16 19.19
N GLN A 45 -10.76 15.42 20.22
CA GLN A 45 -11.65 16.58 20.28
C GLN A 45 -10.90 17.91 20.23
N ARG A 46 -9.65 17.94 20.70
CA ARG A 46 -8.75 19.09 20.60
C ARG A 46 -8.08 19.24 19.22
N GLY A 47 -8.32 18.31 18.29
CA GLY A 47 -7.75 18.37 16.95
C GLY A 47 -6.24 18.06 16.90
N MET A 48 -5.71 17.28 17.85
CA MET A 48 -4.30 16.91 17.83
C MET A 48 -3.95 16.11 16.56
N PRO A 49 -2.84 16.43 15.87
CA PRO A 49 -2.31 15.59 14.80
C PRO A 49 -2.04 14.16 15.29
N TRP A 50 -2.23 13.16 14.43
CA TRP A 50 -2.20 11.73 14.82
C TRP A 50 -0.99 11.34 15.67
N THR A 51 0.23 11.59 15.19
CA THR A 51 1.46 11.22 15.92
C THR A 51 1.56 11.93 17.27
N GLN A 52 1.19 13.21 17.34
CA GLN A 52 1.19 13.98 18.59
C GLN A 52 0.14 13.46 19.57
N LEU A 53 -1.02 13.06 19.05
CA LEU A 53 -2.08 12.47 19.83
C LEU A 53 -1.66 11.13 20.43
N MET A 54 -1.01 10.26 19.65
CA MET A 54 -0.49 8.98 20.14
C MET A 54 0.58 9.20 21.22
N ASP A 55 1.57 10.07 20.95
CA ASP A 55 2.62 10.45 21.92
C ASP A 55 2.00 10.98 23.22
N HIS A 56 1.06 11.92 23.13
CA HIS A 56 0.37 12.50 24.28
C HIS A 56 -0.43 11.43 25.06
N THR A 57 -1.19 10.59 24.36
CA THR A 57 -2.04 9.59 25.02
C THR A 57 -1.20 8.58 25.79
N LEU A 58 -0.06 8.15 25.24
CA LEU A 58 0.84 7.20 25.90
C LEU A 58 1.52 7.81 27.13
N GLN A 59 1.97 9.07 27.03
CA GLN A 59 2.52 9.80 28.18
C GLN A 59 1.48 9.93 29.30
N GLU A 60 0.26 10.32 28.96
CA GLU A 60 -0.81 10.51 29.95
C GLU A 60 -1.33 9.17 30.49
N ALA A 61 -1.30 8.09 29.72
CA ALA A 61 -1.59 6.75 30.22
C ALA A 61 -0.55 6.33 31.28
N ALA A 62 0.74 6.58 31.04
CA ALA A 62 1.78 6.32 32.04
C ALA A 62 1.60 7.21 33.28
N ARG A 63 1.41 8.52 33.08
CA ARG A 63 1.37 9.52 34.15
C ARG A 63 0.09 9.48 34.99
N GLN A 64 -1.08 9.38 34.36
CA GLN A 64 -2.37 9.47 35.05
C GLN A 64 -2.92 8.10 35.46
N LEU A 65 -2.69 7.07 34.64
CA LEU A 65 -3.25 5.73 34.85
C LEU A 65 -2.22 4.75 35.42
N GLY A 66 -0.96 5.17 35.58
CA GLY A 66 0.11 4.33 36.11
C GLY A 66 0.50 3.18 35.17
N ARG A 67 0.24 3.32 33.86
CA ARG A 67 0.57 2.27 32.89
C ARG A 67 2.06 2.14 32.69
N THR A 68 2.52 0.90 32.68
CA THR A 68 3.93 0.55 32.59
C THR A 68 4.31 0.08 31.19
N GLN A 69 5.61 0.00 30.91
CA GLN A 69 6.12 -0.66 29.71
C GLN A 69 5.57 -2.10 29.56
N ALA A 70 5.48 -2.86 30.65
CA ALA A 70 4.95 -4.22 30.63
C ALA A 70 3.47 -4.28 30.22
N ASP A 71 2.66 -3.29 30.60
CA ASP A 71 1.26 -3.21 30.17
C ASP A 71 1.15 -2.98 28.66
N VAL A 72 2.01 -2.10 28.11
CA VAL A 72 2.09 -1.83 26.68
C VAL A 72 2.54 -3.07 25.92
N GLU A 73 3.59 -3.75 26.38
CA GLU A 73 4.09 -5.00 25.78
C GLU A 73 3.02 -6.10 25.81
N ALA A 74 2.30 -6.25 26.93
CA ALA A 74 1.20 -7.21 27.05
C ALA A 74 0.07 -6.91 26.06
N ALA A 75 -0.27 -5.63 25.85
CA ALA A 75 -1.21 -5.22 24.83
C ALA A 75 -0.69 -5.59 23.43
N LEU A 76 0.55 -5.26 23.10
CA LEU A 76 1.17 -5.59 21.81
C LEU A 76 1.21 -7.09 21.53
N HIS A 77 1.52 -7.92 22.54
CA HIS A 77 1.49 -9.38 22.41
C HIS A 77 0.09 -9.93 22.10
N ALA A 78 -0.97 -9.21 22.50
CA ALA A 78 -2.35 -9.56 22.23
C ALA A 78 -2.85 -9.09 20.84
N THR A 79 -2.08 -8.31 20.08
CA THR A 79 -2.48 -7.80 18.76
C THR A 79 -2.73 -8.95 17.77
N PRO A 80 -3.94 -9.10 17.20
CA PRO A 80 -4.26 -10.22 16.31
C PRO A 80 -3.38 -10.25 15.03
N LEU A 81 -2.78 -11.40 14.75
CA LEU A 81 -2.09 -11.68 13.48
C LEU A 81 -2.52 -13.06 12.99
N HIS A 82 -3.05 -13.12 11.77
CA HIS A 82 -3.62 -14.35 11.25
C HIS A 82 -2.51 -15.37 10.87
N SER A 83 -2.61 -16.61 11.37
CA SER A 83 -1.57 -17.65 11.18
C SER A 83 -1.25 -17.92 9.71
N ALA A 84 -2.24 -17.86 8.82
CA ALA A 84 -2.03 -18.02 7.38
C ALA A 84 -1.12 -16.93 6.76
N LEU A 85 -1.16 -15.69 7.28
CA LEU A 85 -0.25 -14.62 6.84
C LEU A 85 1.15 -14.84 7.41
N ALA A 86 1.26 -15.27 8.68
CA ALA A 86 2.56 -15.68 9.25
C ALA A 86 3.21 -16.81 8.43
N ASP A 87 2.44 -17.84 8.08
CA ASP A 87 2.87 -18.95 7.23
C ASP A 87 3.31 -18.48 5.84
N LEU A 88 2.62 -17.48 5.26
CA LEU A 88 3.01 -16.86 4.00
C LEU A 88 4.37 -16.18 4.13
N LEU A 89 4.60 -15.37 5.17
CA LEU A 89 5.90 -14.69 5.36
C LEU A 89 7.05 -15.70 5.50
N HIS A 90 6.83 -16.79 6.24
CA HIS A 90 7.82 -17.88 6.32
C HIS A 90 8.09 -18.51 4.96
N ALA A 91 7.05 -18.78 4.16
CA ALA A 91 7.21 -19.34 2.83
C ALA A 91 7.96 -18.39 1.87
N CYS A 92 7.68 -17.08 1.94
CA CYS A 92 8.40 -16.05 1.19
C CYS A 92 9.89 -16.03 1.58
N SER A 93 10.20 -16.05 2.87
CA SER A 93 11.60 -16.04 3.34
C SER A 93 12.36 -17.33 3.04
N ALA A 94 11.65 -18.46 2.91
CA ALA A 94 12.24 -19.74 2.52
C ALA A 94 12.43 -19.86 0.99
N ALA A 95 11.80 -18.98 0.21
CA ALA A 95 11.92 -18.98 -1.24
C ALA A 95 13.32 -18.49 -1.67
N GLY A 96 13.93 -19.21 -2.61
CA GLY A 96 15.25 -18.89 -3.15
C GLY A 96 15.25 -18.93 -4.68
N GLY A 97 16.42 -18.70 -5.29
CA GLY A 97 16.55 -18.69 -6.73
C GLY A 97 15.72 -17.56 -7.36
N ASP A 98 15.00 -17.89 -8.42
CA ASP A 98 14.12 -16.96 -9.16
C ASP A 98 12.84 -16.58 -8.38
N GLN A 99 12.55 -17.26 -7.27
CA GLN A 99 11.42 -16.96 -6.39
C GLN A 99 11.84 -16.20 -5.13
N ALA A 100 13.09 -15.75 -5.03
CA ALA A 100 13.56 -15.03 -3.85
C ALA A 100 12.75 -13.74 -3.60
N VAL A 101 12.31 -13.57 -2.35
CA VAL A 101 11.39 -12.51 -1.93
C VAL A 101 12.00 -11.67 -0.81
N ASP A 102 11.97 -10.34 -0.96
CA ASP A 102 12.20 -9.41 0.14
C ASP A 102 10.86 -8.93 0.71
N ILE A 103 10.80 -8.79 2.04
CA ILE A 103 9.64 -8.25 2.77
C ILE A 103 10.07 -6.98 3.50
N VAL A 104 9.33 -5.89 3.31
CA VAL A 104 9.49 -4.64 4.04
C VAL A 104 8.15 -4.17 4.59
N VAL A 105 8.18 -3.38 5.66
CA VAL A 105 7.00 -2.77 6.28
C VAL A 105 7.08 -1.25 6.15
N LEU A 106 6.01 -0.61 5.70
CA LEU A 106 5.82 0.84 5.61
C LEU A 106 4.54 1.20 6.34
N SER A 107 4.63 1.72 7.56
CA SER A 107 3.46 1.83 8.44
C SER A 107 3.44 3.11 9.25
N ASP A 108 2.23 3.62 9.48
CA ASP A 108 1.99 4.80 10.31
C ASP A 108 1.94 4.52 11.83
N ALA A 109 2.16 3.26 12.24
CA ALA A 109 2.37 2.88 13.65
C ALA A 109 3.73 3.42 14.16
N ASN A 110 4.46 2.64 14.96
CA ASN A 110 5.78 3.03 15.42
C ASN A 110 6.77 1.85 15.60
N THR A 111 8.05 2.16 15.71
CA THR A 111 9.14 1.15 15.75
C THR A 111 8.98 0.18 16.91
N VAL A 112 8.67 0.66 18.11
CA VAL A 112 8.50 -0.20 19.30
C VAL A 112 7.34 -1.16 19.11
N TYR A 113 6.21 -0.70 18.57
CA TYR A 113 5.05 -1.55 18.36
C TYR A 113 5.31 -2.65 17.36
N ILE A 114 5.78 -2.29 16.16
CA ILE A 114 6.01 -3.24 15.08
C ILE A 114 7.08 -4.25 15.49
N ASP A 115 8.21 -3.80 16.06
CA ASP A 115 9.28 -4.70 16.47
C ASP A 115 8.83 -5.65 17.59
N THR A 116 8.06 -5.18 18.57
CA THR A 116 7.55 -6.03 19.66
C THR A 116 6.58 -7.08 19.14
N ILE A 117 5.60 -6.69 18.32
CA ILE A 117 4.61 -7.60 17.74
C ILE A 117 5.30 -8.66 16.87
N LEU A 118 6.16 -8.22 15.94
CA LEU A 118 6.86 -9.15 15.03
C LEU A 118 7.82 -10.06 15.78
N SER A 119 8.50 -9.58 16.82
CA SER A 119 9.44 -10.39 17.60
C SER A 119 8.70 -11.45 18.41
N TYR A 120 7.62 -11.07 19.10
CA TYR A 120 6.80 -12.01 19.86
C TYR A 120 6.17 -13.09 18.99
N ARG A 121 5.83 -12.76 17.73
CA ARG A 121 5.31 -13.71 16.74
C ARG A 121 6.39 -14.52 16.02
N GLY A 122 7.68 -14.27 16.29
CA GLY A 122 8.78 -14.95 15.62
C GLY A 122 8.95 -14.56 14.14
N LEU A 123 8.44 -13.39 13.73
CA LEU A 123 8.41 -12.93 12.33
C LEU A 123 9.43 -11.82 12.04
N ARG A 124 9.99 -11.16 13.06
CA ARG A 124 10.85 -9.99 12.88
C ARG A 124 12.05 -10.22 11.95
N HIS A 125 12.65 -11.41 12.04
CA HIS A 125 13.82 -11.78 11.23
C HIS A 125 13.49 -12.00 9.74
N LEU A 126 12.21 -12.16 9.40
CA LEU A 126 11.72 -12.29 8.02
C LEU A 126 11.59 -10.93 7.32
N VAL A 127 11.48 -9.85 8.12
CA VAL A 127 11.30 -8.49 7.61
C VAL A 127 12.65 -7.81 7.47
N ARG A 128 13.00 -7.43 6.24
CA ARG A 128 14.27 -6.78 5.90
C ARG A 128 14.39 -5.40 6.54
N GLU A 129 13.41 -4.54 6.31
CA GLU A 129 13.40 -3.15 6.79
C GLU A 129 11.97 -2.77 7.24
N VAL A 130 11.90 -1.97 8.30
CA VAL A 130 10.67 -1.35 8.81
C VAL A 130 10.83 0.16 8.74
N HIS A 131 9.95 0.81 7.99
CA HIS A 131 9.87 2.26 7.85
C HIS A 131 8.60 2.76 8.51
N THR A 132 8.74 3.38 9.69
CA THR A 132 7.62 3.80 10.53
C THR A 132 8.04 4.92 11.48
N ASN A 133 7.10 5.52 12.20
CA ASN A 133 7.39 6.59 13.15
C ASN A 133 8.35 6.09 14.25
N PRO A 134 9.49 6.76 14.49
CA PRO A 134 10.40 6.37 15.57
C PRO A 134 9.72 6.49 16.94
N ALA A 135 9.93 5.47 17.78
CA ALA A 135 9.51 5.51 19.16
C ALA A 135 10.59 4.98 20.11
N ALA A 136 10.61 5.51 21.33
CA ALA A 136 11.54 5.12 22.38
C ALA A 136 10.95 5.36 23.77
N TRP A 137 11.35 4.52 24.72
CA TRP A 137 11.03 4.71 26.13
C TRP A 137 11.86 5.85 26.71
N ASP A 138 11.22 6.78 27.41
CA ASP A 138 11.93 7.84 28.12
C ASP A 138 12.30 7.44 29.56
N ALA A 139 13.04 8.31 30.24
CA ALA A 139 13.50 8.08 31.62
C ALA A 139 12.36 7.95 32.64
N SER A 140 11.14 8.38 32.30
CA SER A 140 9.96 8.21 33.16
C SER A 140 9.22 6.90 32.92
N GLY A 141 9.64 6.11 31.92
CA GLY A 141 8.98 4.87 31.51
C GLY A 141 7.80 5.10 30.57
N ALA A 142 7.63 6.31 30.02
CA ALA A 142 6.61 6.59 29.01
C ALA A 142 7.15 6.30 27.60
N LEU A 143 6.32 5.73 26.74
CA LEU A 143 6.66 5.54 25.34
C LEU A 143 6.48 6.87 24.59
N ARG A 144 7.54 7.34 23.95
CA ARG A 144 7.57 8.56 23.16
C ARG A 144 7.54 8.24 21.69
N VAL A 145 6.69 8.93 20.92
CA VAL A 145 6.51 8.72 19.47
C VAL A 145 6.82 10.01 18.73
N GLN A 146 7.62 9.92 17.67
CA GLN A 146 8.05 11.04 16.84
C GLN A 146 7.68 10.77 15.37
N PRO A 147 7.42 11.81 14.56
CA PRO A 147 7.09 11.61 13.15
C PRO A 147 8.30 11.08 12.37
N TYR A 148 8.07 10.18 11.41
CA TYR A 148 9.13 9.69 10.51
C TYR A 148 9.73 10.82 9.65
N HIS A 149 8.87 11.67 9.10
CA HIS A 149 9.27 12.92 8.44
C HIS A 149 9.27 14.06 9.45
N ALA A 150 10.46 14.54 9.78
CA ALA A 150 10.64 15.69 10.69
C ALA A 150 10.25 17.04 10.05
N SER A 151 10.11 17.09 8.73
CA SER A 151 9.77 18.28 7.95
C SER A 151 8.79 17.92 6.83
N PRO A 152 8.03 18.88 6.27
CA PRO A 152 7.12 18.62 5.17
C PRO A 152 7.81 17.84 4.05
N HIS A 153 7.26 16.68 3.71
CA HIS A 153 7.89 15.76 2.76
C HIS A 153 7.69 16.16 1.29
N GLY A 154 6.92 17.22 1.02
CA GLY A 154 6.71 17.78 -0.32
C GLY A 154 5.85 16.91 -1.26
N CYS A 155 5.02 16.01 -0.70
CA CYS A 155 4.14 15.19 -1.53
C CYS A 155 2.96 16.05 -2.01
N SER A 156 2.65 15.99 -3.30
CA SER A 156 1.46 16.61 -3.89
C SER A 156 0.18 15.83 -3.60
N HIS A 157 0.31 14.58 -3.13
CA HIS A 157 -0.81 13.81 -2.61
C HIS A 157 -1.08 14.20 -1.16
N HIS A 158 -2.34 14.14 -0.74
CA HIS A 158 -2.80 14.46 0.62
C HIS A 158 -2.39 13.37 1.64
N CYS A 159 -1.09 13.11 1.76
CA CYS A 159 -0.49 12.21 2.74
C CYS A 159 -0.45 12.85 4.14
N PRO A 160 -0.46 12.04 5.21
CA PRO A 160 -0.19 12.52 6.56
C PRO A 160 1.19 13.19 6.64
N ALA A 161 1.28 14.29 7.38
CA ALA A 161 2.52 15.08 7.47
C ALA A 161 3.71 14.29 8.05
N ASN A 162 3.43 13.28 8.89
CA ASN A 162 4.43 12.48 9.57
C ASN A 162 5.03 11.37 8.69
N LEU A 163 4.31 10.83 7.70
CA LEU A 163 4.80 9.73 6.87
C LEU A 163 4.14 9.69 5.48
N CYS A 164 4.96 9.77 4.43
CA CYS A 164 4.55 9.53 3.06
C CYS A 164 5.11 8.19 2.60
N LYS A 165 4.29 7.12 2.69
CA LYS A 165 4.70 5.75 2.34
C LYS A 165 5.17 5.62 0.89
N GLY A 166 4.60 6.39 -0.04
CA GLY A 166 5.02 6.36 -1.44
C GLY A 166 6.42 6.95 -1.64
N LYS A 167 6.73 8.07 -0.97
CA LYS A 167 8.09 8.63 -0.97
C LYS A 167 9.10 7.65 -0.38
N VAL A 168 8.76 7.05 0.76
CA VAL A 168 9.60 6.02 1.41
C VAL A 168 9.83 4.82 0.49
N LEU A 169 8.80 4.31 -0.18
CA LEU A 169 8.93 3.21 -1.13
C LEU A 169 9.82 3.59 -2.32
N GLN A 170 9.68 4.80 -2.85
CA GLN A 170 10.51 5.30 -3.94
C GLN A 170 11.99 5.39 -3.53
N GLU A 171 12.27 5.94 -2.35
CA GLU A 171 13.62 6.05 -1.79
C GLU A 171 14.23 4.66 -1.52
N TYR A 172 13.45 3.73 -0.97
CA TYR A 172 13.86 2.34 -0.77
C TYR A 172 14.25 1.68 -2.10
N LEU A 173 13.36 1.71 -3.11
CA LEU A 173 13.63 1.12 -4.42
C LEU A 173 14.85 1.74 -5.10
N GLY A 174 15.03 3.06 -5.00
CA GLY A 174 16.19 3.77 -5.53
C GLY A 174 17.50 3.34 -4.86
N ARG A 175 17.51 3.26 -3.53
CA ARG A 175 18.66 2.79 -2.74
C ARG A 175 19.02 1.34 -3.05
N ARG A 176 18.04 0.44 -3.12
CA ARG A 176 18.27 -0.96 -3.50
C ARG A 176 18.84 -1.08 -4.92
N ARG A 177 18.35 -0.27 -5.87
CA ARG A 177 18.90 -0.23 -7.24
C ARG A 177 20.36 0.21 -7.24
N ALA A 178 20.72 1.23 -6.46
CA ALA A 178 22.11 1.68 -6.30
C ALA A 178 23.03 0.59 -5.69
N GLU A 179 22.48 -0.27 -4.84
CA GLU A 179 23.14 -1.47 -4.29
C GLU A 179 23.13 -2.68 -5.27
N GLY A 180 22.71 -2.45 -6.51
CA GLY A 180 22.62 -3.44 -7.58
C GLY A 180 21.49 -4.45 -7.40
N GLN A 181 20.50 -4.15 -6.56
CA GLN A 181 19.29 -4.94 -6.37
C GLN A 181 18.13 -4.29 -7.13
N GLN A 182 17.63 -4.97 -8.17
CA GLN A 182 16.46 -4.54 -8.91
C GLN A 182 15.34 -5.56 -8.74
N TYR A 183 14.15 -5.10 -8.36
CA TYR A 183 12.97 -5.94 -8.26
C TYR A 183 12.22 -5.93 -9.59
N SER A 184 11.93 -7.12 -10.13
CA SER A 184 11.08 -7.29 -11.32
C SER A 184 9.60 -7.23 -10.97
N ARG A 185 9.24 -7.48 -9.70
CA ARG A 185 7.88 -7.43 -9.17
C ARG A 185 7.85 -6.69 -7.83
N VAL A 186 6.87 -5.80 -7.67
CA VAL A 186 6.58 -5.14 -6.39
C VAL A 186 5.10 -5.33 -6.06
N LEU A 187 4.82 -5.89 -4.89
CA LEU A 187 3.48 -6.00 -4.33
C LEU A 187 3.38 -5.03 -3.16
N TYR A 188 2.41 -4.13 -3.21
CA TYR A 188 2.07 -3.27 -2.08
C TYR A 188 0.75 -3.70 -1.44
N PHE A 189 0.71 -3.78 -0.12
CA PHE A 189 -0.45 -4.18 0.68
C PHE A 189 -0.89 -3.01 1.54
N GLY A 190 -2.15 -2.61 1.48
CA GLY A 190 -2.66 -1.49 2.27
C GLY A 190 -4.18 -1.44 2.35
N ASP A 191 -4.71 -0.87 3.42
CA ASP A 191 -6.14 -0.81 3.74
C ASP A 191 -6.75 0.58 3.57
N GLY A 192 -5.90 1.61 3.47
CA GLY A 192 -6.32 2.96 3.80
C GLY A 192 -5.91 4.04 2.81
N ARG A 193 -6.34 5.26 3.13
CA ARG A 193 -6.01 6.46 2.35
C ARG A 193 -4.50 6.78 2.37
N ASN A 194 -3.82 6.47 3.47
CA ASN A 194 -2.37 6.63 3.62
C ASN A 194 -1.58 5.71 2.66
N ASP A 195 -2.22 4.70 2.07
CA ASP A 195 -1.65 3.78 1.08
C ASP A 195 -1.88 4.21 -0.38
N PHE A 196 -2.62 5.30 -0.60
CA PHE A 196 -2.88 5.80 -1.95
C PHE A 196 -1.60 6.20 -2.69
N CYS A 197 -0.67 6.87 -2.00
CA CYS A 197 0.57 7.35 -2.61
C CYS A 197 1.50 6.22 -3.12
N PRO A 198 1.79 5.16 -2.33
CA PRO A 198 2.55 4.04 -2.86
C PRO A 198 1.78 3.29 -3.96
N ALA A 199 0.45 3.19 -3.90
CA ALA A 199 -0.35 2.70 -5.03
C ALA A 199 -0.10 3.54 -6.30
N GLN A 200 -0.26 4.87 -6.22
CA GLN A 200 -0.03 5.77 -7.36
C GLN A 200 1.37 5.64 -7.95
N LEU A 201 2.40 5.52 -7.10
CA LEU A 201 3.77 5.29 -7.52
C LEU A 201 3.90 4.00 -8.36
N LEU A 202 3.28 2.91 -7.92
CA LEU A 202 3.30 1.64 -8.64
C LEU A 202 2.40 1.65 -9.88
N LEU A 203 1.32 2.44 -9.88
CA LEU A 203 0.40 2.58 -11.01
C LEU A 203 0.97 3.39 -12.18
N HIS A 204 1.72 4.45 -11.91
CA HIS A 204 2.12 5.42 -12.94
C HIS A 204 3.63 5.54 -13.11
N GLY A 205 4.41 4.77 -12.34
CA GLY A 205 5.85 4.98 -12.21
C GLY A 205 6.16 6.24 -11.40
N GLY A 206 7.43 6.43 -11.07
CA GLY A 206 7.90 7.63 -10.38
C GLY A 206 7.87 8.84 -11.29
N ALA A 207 6.69 9.37 -11.59
CA ALA A 207 6.57 10.70 -12.14
C ALA A 207 7.06 11.69 -11.08
N SER A 208 8.28 12.19 -11.26
CA SER A 208 8.71 13.44 -10.65
C SER A 208 7.65 14.49 -10.98
N ALA A 209 6.79 14.81 -10.01
CA ALA A 209 6.01 16.04 -10.01
C ALA A 209 6.97 17.21 -9.78
N GLY A 210 7.88 17.42 -10.73
CA GLY A 210 8.84 18.51 -10.81
C GLY A 210 8.45 19.41 -11.96
N GLY A 211 7.26 20.01 -11.89
CA GLY A 211 6.88 21.15 -12.71
C GLY A 211 7.14 22.40 -11.89
N ALA A 212 8.19 23.14 -12.23
CA ALA A 212 8.49 24.44 -11.64
C ALA A 212 7.27 25.36 -11.76
N VAL A 213 6.71 25.78 -10.63
CA VAL A 213 5.76 26.89 -10.60
C VAL A 213 6.59 28.16 -10.54
N ALA A 214 6.80 28.77 -11.72
CA ALA A 214 7.24 30.15 -11.80
C ALA A 214 6.20 31.03 -11.09
N GLY A 215 6.68 31.97 -10.29
CA GLY A 215 5.88 32.74 -9.36
C GLY A 215 4.75 33.54 -10.00
N ALA A 216 3.63 33.60 -9.27
CA ALA A 216 2.75 34.75 -9.27
C ALA A 216 2.20 34.90 -7.84
N ASP A 217 2.58 36.02 -7.24
CA ASP A 217 2.13 36.51 -5.95
C ASP A 217 0.65 36.91 -6.00
N ALA A 218 0.07 37.11 -4.80
CA ALA A 218 -1.21 37.75 -4.45
C ALA A 218 -2.33 36.84 -3.89
N GLY A 219 -2.34 36.74 -2.56
CA GLY A 219 -3.43 37.26 -1.72
C GLY A 219 -4.78 36.53 -1.69
N GLY A 220 -5.13 35.97 -0.53
CA GLY A 220 -6.52 35.61 -0.23
C GLY A 220 -6.67 34.60 0.90
N SER A 221 -6.76 35.09 2.13
CA SER A 221 -7.10 34.34 3.34
C SER A 221 -8.49 33.69 3.24
N ALA A 222 -8.59 32.38 3.50
CA ALA A 222 -9.78 31.76 4.07
C ALA A 222 -9.41 30.40 4.72
N ALA A 223 -9.68 30.28 6.02
CA ALA A 223 -9.56 29.02 6.78
C ALA A 223 -10.65 28.02 6.33
N PRO A 224 -10.40 26.69 6.31
CA PRO A 224 -11.47 25.74 6.10
C PRO A 224 -12.18 25.42 7.42
N ALA A 225 -13.51 25.46 7.31
CA ALA A 225 -14.47 25.17 8.36
C ALA A 225 -14.52 23.68 8.71
N VAL A 226 -14.90 23.45 9.96
CA VAL A 226 -15.18 22.16 10.59
C VAL A 226 -16.54 21.68 10.11
N GLU A 227 -16.63 20.51 9.49
CA GLU A 227 -17.91 19.87 9.19
C GLU A 227 -18.32 18.92 10.32
N GLY A 228 -19.46 19.23 10.95
CA GLY A 228 -20.18 18.38 11.87
C GLY A 228 -21.44 17.82 11.19
N GLU A 229 -21.67 16.53 11.34
CA GLU A 229 -22.89 15.86 10.92
C GLU A 229 -24.05 16.07 11.92
N GLY A 230 -25.26 16.27 11.41
CA GLY A 230 -26.49 16.03 12.17
C GLY A 230 -27.76 16.70 11.61
N GLY A 231 -28.77 15.88 11.28
CA GLY A 231 -30.17 16.23 11.54
C GLY A 231 -31.10 16.42 10.33
N ALA A 232 -32.10 15.54 10.24
CA ALA A 232 -33.14 15.47 9.20
C ALA A 232 -34.29 16.50 9.33
N LYS A 233 -34.90 16.90 8.18
CA LYS A 233 -36.33 16.68 7.81
C LYS A 233 -36.81 17.50 6.59
N ALA A 234 -37.43 16.78 5.66
CA ALA A 234 -38.62 17.06 4.81
C ALA A 234 -38.95 18.47 4.27
N GLY A 235 -39.20 18.53 2.94
CA GLY A 235 -39.98 19.59 2.29
C GLY A 235 -40.09 19.41 0.77
N VAL A 236 -41.32 19.36 0.26
CA VAL A 236 -41.73 19.00 -1.12
C VAL A 236 -41.69 20.20 -2.08
N GLY A 237 -41.37 19.96 -3.36
CA GLY A 237 -42.05 20.61 -4.50
C GLY A 237 -41.17 21.28 -5.57
N GLY A 238 -41.44 20.96 -6.85
CA GLY A 238 -41.36 21.96 -7.93
C GLY A 238 -40.38 21.74 -9.11
N SER A 239 -40.84 20.96 -10.10
CA SER A 239 -40.81 21.19 -11.57
C SER A 239 -39.66 21.94 -12.31
N ALA A 240 -39.20 21.26 -13.38
CA ALA A 240 -38.93 21.73 -14.76
C ALA A 240 -37.60 22.42 -15.18
N ALA A 241 -36.95 21.72 -16.12
CA ALA A 241 -36.37 22.16 -17.40
C ALA A 241 -35.18 23.15 -17.44
N ALA A 242 -34.05 22.70 -18.02
CA ALA A 242 -33.59 23.12 -19.35
C ALA A 242 -32.19 22.55 -19.66
N ALA A 243 -32.03 22.07 -20.89
CA ALA A 243 -30.77 21.63 -21.47
C ALA A 243 -29.94 22.84 -21.94
N VAL A 244 -28.61 22.79 -21.80
CA VAL A 244 -27.66 23.45 -22.71
C VAL A 244 -26.44 22.54 -22.84
N GLY A 245 -26.16 22.14 -24.09
CA GLY A 245 -25.00 21.36 -24.47
C GLY A 245 -23.71 22.19 -24.48
N GLY A 246 -22.59 21.49 -24.30
CA GLY A 246 -21.25 22.02 -24.45
C GLY A 246 -20.32 20.90 -24.86
N ASP A 247 -20.20 20.69 -26.17
CA ASP A 247 -19.15 19.88 -26.78
C ASP A 247 -17.77 20.43 -26.41
N SER A 248 -16.89 19.57 -25.89
CA SER A 248 -15.46 19.85 -25.84
C SER A 248 -14.70 18.58 -26.20
N LYS A 249 -14.36 18.52 -27.49
CA LYS A 249 -13.41 17.60 -28.11
C LYS A 249 -12.06 17.72 -27.39
N ALA A 250 -11.69 16.75 -26.57
CA ALA A 250 -10.32 16.60 -26.07
C ALA A 250 -9.49 15.91 -27.16
N ALA A 251 -8.53 16.66 -27.72
CA ALA A 251 -7.56 16.15 -28.67
C ALA A 251 -6.58 15.20 -27.96
N ALA A 252 -6.47 13.97 -28.47
CA ALA A 252 -5.46 13.01 -28.07
C ALA A 252 -4.08 13.46 -28.58
N GLY A 253 -3.27 14.04 -27.69
CA GLY A 253 -1.84 14.22 -27.93
C GLY A 253 -1.10 12.93 -27.60
N ALA A 254 -0.71 12.18 -28.63
CA ALA A 254 0.19 11.05 -28.50
C ALA A 254 1.62 11.54 -28.20
N GLY A 255 1.94 11.70 -26.92
CA GLY A 255 3.31 11.87 -26.43
C GLY A 255 3.83 10.55 -25.89
N GLY A 256 4.49 9.76 -26.73
CA GLY A 256 5.19 8.55 -26.30
C GLY A 256 6.42 8.94 -25.48
N SER A 257 6.32 8.85 -24.16
CA SER A 257 7.49 8.84 -23.27
C SER A 257 8.13 7.46 -23.38
N GLU A 258 9.28 7.36 -24.02
CA GLU A 258 10.11 6.16 -23.92
C GLU A 258 10.47 5.96 -22.43
N ALA A 259 10.12 4.79 -21.90
CA ALA A 259 10.39 4.43 -20.52
C ALA A 259 11.89 4.20 -20.34
N GLU A 260 12.50 4.89 -19.37
CA GLU A 260 13.90 4.63 -18.97
C GLU A 260 14.10 3.13 -18.67
N PRO A 261 15.20 2.51 -19.13
CA PRO A 261 15.47 1.10 -18.87
C PRO A 261 15.44 0.78 -17.36
N GLY A 262 14.44 -0.01 -16.92
CA GLY A 262 14.28 -0.40 -15.51
C GLY A 262 13.24 0.40 -14.70
N SER A 263 12.40 1.24 -15.31
CA SER A 263 11.20 1.78 -14.66
C SER A 263 10.12 0.69 -14.49
N LEU A 264 9.40 0.69 -13.35
CA LEU A 264 8.21 -0.16 -13.18
C LEU A 264 7.17 0.19 -14.26
N ALA A 265 6.53 -0.82 -14.86
CA ALA A 265 5.53 -0.55 -15.87
C ALA A 265 4.32 0.15 -15.23
N PRO A 266 3.70 1.14 -15.89
CA PRO A 266 2.42 1.63 -15.44
C PRO A 266 1.39 0.49 -15.39
N CYS A 267 0.34 0.66 -14.57
CA CYS A 267 -0.78 -0.27 -14.35
C CYS A 267 -1.71 -0.47 -15.57
N GLY A 268 -1.16 -0.40 -16.77
CA GLY A 268 -1.79 -0.85 -18.00
C GLY A 268 -1.36 -2.25 -18.45
N SER A 269 -0.28 -2.81 -17.88
CA SER A 269 0.19 -4.15 -18.27
C SER A 269 -0.86 -5.22 -17.95
N PRO A 270 -1.17 -6.15 -18.88
CA PRO A 270 -2.05 -7.29 -18.61
C PRO A 270 -1.57 -8.18 -17.45
N ALA A 271 -0.27 -8.11 -17.09
CA ALA A 271 0.32 -8.87 -15.99
C ALA A 271 0.10 -8.23 -14.60
N ASN A 272 -0.36 -6.98 -14.53
CA ASN A 272 -0.62 -6.30 -13.26
C ASN A 272 -1.99 -6.68 -12.69
N ARG A 273 -2.05 -6.96 -11.39
CA ARG A 273 -3.24 -7.45 -10.69
C ARG A 273 -3.54 -6.62 -9.44
N ILE A 274 -4.81 -6.49 -9.10
CA ILE A 274 -5.28 -5.93 -7.84
C ILE A 274 -6.06 -7.01 -7.10
N PHE A 275 -5.64 -7.37 -5.89
CA PHE A 275 -6.42 -8.24 -5.01
C PHE A 275 -7.20 -7.35 -4.05
N ALA A 276 -8.51 -7.50 -3.91
CA ALA A 276 -9.32 -6.58 -3.12
C ALA A 276 -10.30 -7.30 -2.18
N ARG A 277 -10.45 -6.77 -0.97
CA ARG A 277 -11.45 -7.15 0.03
C ARG A 277 -12.34 -5.96 0.32
N GLU A 278 -13.66 -6.17 0.26
CA GLU A 278 -14.66 -5.11 0.47
C GLU A 278 -15.16 -5.05 1.94
N GLN A 279 -14.93 -6.08 2.76
CA GLN A 279 -15.37 -6.15 4.16
C GLN A 279 -14.35 -6.85 5.07
N TYR A 280 -14.15 -6.35 6.29
CA TYR A 280 -13.39 -7.01 7.36
C TYR A 280 -14.11 -8.29 7.86
N PRO A 281 -13.43 -9.19 8.60
CA PRO A 281 -14.05 -10.42 9.12
C PRO A 281 -15.26 -10.21 10.03
N ASP A 282 -15.40 -9.03 10.64
CA ASP A 282 -16.53 -8.63 11.48
C ASP A 282 -17.73 -8.06 10.69
N GLY A 283 -17.61 -8.00 9.35
CA GLY A 283 -18.63 -7.48 8.45
C GLY A 283 -18.60 -5.97 8.24
N THR A 284 -17.67 -5.24 8.87
CA THR A 284 -17.50 -3.81 8.62
C THR A 284 -16.89 -3.58 7.24
N ALA A 285 -17.29 -2.50 6.56
CA ALA A 285 -16.75 -2.18 5.24
C ALA A 285 -15.24 -1.91 5.32
N CYS A 286 -14.47 -2.46 4.38
CA CYS A 286 -13.04 -2.24 4.28
C CYS A 286 -12.61 -1.96 2.85
N SER A 287 -11.41 -1.42 2.69
CA SER A 287 -10.77 -1.27 1.39
C SER A 287 -9.36 -1.84 1.46
N LEU A 288 -9.23 -3.08 1.94
CA LEU A 288 -7.94 -3.77 1.95
C LEU A 288 -7.64 -4.29 0.55
N TRP A 289 -6.52 -3.83 -0.01
CA TRP A 289 -6.10 -4.21 -1.34
C TRP A 289 -4.61 -4.55 -1.41
N VAL A 290 -4.27 -5.33 -2.43
CA VAL A 290 -2.91 -5.64 -2.81
C VAL A 290 -2.72 -5.24 -4.25
N MET A 291 -1.75 -4.37 -4.51
CA MET A 291 -1.40 -3.95 -5.85
C MET A 291 -0.12 -4.64 -6.28
N LEU A 292 -0.23 -5.52 -7.27
CA LEU A 292 0.90 -6.13 -7.96
C LEU A 292 1.29 -5.30 -9.18
N CYS A 293 2.53 -4.84 -9.19
CA CYS A 293 3.16 -4.21 -10.34
C CYS A 293 4.37 -5.03 -10.81
N THR A 294 4.41 -5.30 -12.11
CA THR A 294 5.48 -6.02 -12.81
C THR A 294 6.27 -5.04 -13.68
N GLN A 295 7.58 -5.25 -13.83
CA GLN A 295 8.34 -4.53 -14.85
C GLN A 295 7.84 -4.94 -16.25
N ALA A 296 7.78 -3.97 -17.17
CA ALA A 296 7.42 -4.27 -18.55
C ALA A 296 8.51 -5.19 -19.10
N GLY A 297 8.14 -6.42 -19.46
CA GLY A 297 9.01 -7.24 -20.29
C GLY A 297 9.30 -6.46 -21.57
N THR A 298 10.55 -6.46 -22.02
CA THR A 298 10.85 -6.16 -23.41
C THR A 298 10.01 -7.13 -24.24
N ALA A 299 8.88 -6.68 -24.78
CA ALA A 299 8.08 -7.48 -25.69
C ALA A 299 9.02 -7.92 -26.80
N GLY A 300 9.29 -9.22 -26.88
CA GLY A 300 10.15 -9.80 -27.88
C GLY A 300 9.70 -9.31 -29.24
N THR A 301 10.61 -8.68 -29.98
CA THR A 301 10.39 -8.26 -31.35
C THR A 301 10.00 -9.51 -32.15
N PRO A 302 8.81 -9.58 -32.75
CA PRO A 302 8.59 -10.56 -33.80
C PRO A 302 9.37 -10.06 -35.01
N ALA A 303 10.54 -10.63 -35.24
CA ALA A 303 11.16 -10.60 -36.56
C ALA A 303 10.18 -11.22 -37.56
N GLY A 304 9.84 -10.49 -38.61
CA GLY A 304 8.92 -10.95 -39.64
C GLY A 304 8.64 -9.88 -40.68
N ASP A 305 9.63 -9.58 -41.51
CA ASP A 305 9.46 -8.88 -42.78
C ASP A 305 8.44 -9.63 -43.66
N SER A 306 7.40 -8.95 -44.17
CA SER A 306 6.94 -9.13 -45.55
C SER A 306 5.95 -8.03 -45.99
N GLN A 307 6.20 -7.53 -47.20
CA GLN A 307 5.55 -6.44 -47.91
C GLN A 307 4.08 -6.71 -48.36
N PRO A 308 3.36 -5.68 -48.87
CA PRO A 308 1.93 -5.72 -49.12
C PRO A 308 1.57 -6.27 -50.52
N GLY A 309 0.44 -6.99 -50.61
CA GLY A 309 -0.11 -7.53 -51.86
C GLY A 309 -1.64 -7.48 -51.85
N ASN A 310 -2.21 -7.17 -53.01
CA ASN A 310 -3.54 -6.63 -53.24
C ASN A 310 -4.63 -7.71 -53.50
N ALA A 311 -5.88 -7.37 -53.15
CA ALA A 311 -7.17 -7.69 -53.80
C ALA A 311 -7.83 -9.11 -53.78
N ALA A 312 -9.04 -9.10 -53.17
CA ALA A 312 -10.34 -9.62 -53.65
C ALA A 312 -10.76 -11.12 -53.47
N PRO A 313 -12.08 -11.43 -53.39
CA PRO A 313 -12.64 -12.44 -52.48
C PRO A 313 -13.27 -13.69 -53.16
N ALA A 314 -13.39 -14.81 -52.43
CA ALA A 314 -14.38 -15.85 -52.71
C ALA A 314 -14.56 -16.84 -51.52
N SER A 315 -15.83 -17.00 -51.12
CA SER A 315 -16.55 -18.20 -50.66
C SER A 315 -15.81 -19.39 -50.01
N GLY A 316 -16.35 -19.83 -48.86
CA GLY A 316 -16.79 -21.22 -48.71
C GLY A 316 -16.05 -22.10 -47.71
N ASP A 317 -16.82 -22.47 -46.69
CA ASP A 317 -16.85 -23.79 -46.03
C ASP A 317 -16.00 -24.06 -44.78
N GLY A 318 -16.63 -24.84 -43.89
CA GLY A 318 -16.38 -24.94 -42.47
C GLY A 318 -15.04 -25.56 -42.07
N GLY A 319 -14.49 -24.98 -41.01
CA GLY A 319 -13.41 -25.55 -40.22
C GLY A 319 -13.63 -25.21 -38.76
N THR A 320 -13.93 -26.22 -37.94
CA THR A 320 -14.00 -26.13 -36.49
C THR A 320 -12.63 -25.75 -35.93
N HIS A 321 -12.38 -24.45 -35.76
CA HIS A 321 -11.29 -23.96 -34.94
C HIS A 321 -11.66 -24.08 -33.47
N GLY A 322 -11.08 -25.07 -32.80
CA GLY A 322 -10.90 -25.06 -31.36
C GLY A 322 -10.08 -23.84 -30.98
N GLY A 323 -10.77 -22.74 -30.68
CA GLY A 323 -10.16 -21.56 -30.08
C GLY A 323 -9.69 -21.92 -28.69
N ALA A 324 -8.37 -21.94 -28.50
CA ALA A 324 -7.79 -21.75 -27.18
C ALA A 324 -8.25 -20.36 -26.70
N ALA A 325 -9.35 -20.34 -25.95
CA ALA A 325 -9.77 -19.15 -25.24
C ALA A 325 -8.63 -18.84 -24.26
N ALA A 326 -7.78 -17.88 -24.61
CA ALA A 326 -6.91 -17.23 -23.65
C ALA A 326 -7.84 -16.67 -22.57
N GLN A 327 -7.91 -17.36 -21.43
CA GLN A 327 -8.67 -16.89 -20.28
C GLN A 327 -8.12 -15.52 -19.93
N GLN A 328 -8.90 -14.49 -20.21
CA GLN A 328 -8.57 -13.13 -19.86
C GLN A 328 -8.56 -13.08 -18.33
N GLN A 329 -7.37 -13.18 -17.73
CA GLN A 329 -7.22 -13.24 -16.28
C GLN A 329 -7.83 -11.98 -15.68
N GLN A 330 -8.64 -12.17 -14.64
CA GLN A 330 -9.35 -11.09 -14.00
C GLN A 330 -8.32 -10.13 -13.35
N ARG A 331 -8.31 -8.87 -13.78
CA ARG A 331 -7.39 -7.84 -13.27
C ARG A 331 -7.65 -7.52 -11.79
N VAL A 332 -8.91 -7.64 -11.35
CA VAL A 332 -9.31 -7.47 -9.96
C VAL A 332 -9.72 -8.83 -9.41
N VAL A 333 -9.06 -9.28 -8.36
CA VAL A 333 -9.25 -10.60 -7.75
C VAL A 333 -9.85 -10.41 -6.35
N PRO A 334 -11.13 -10.75 -6.15
CA PRO A 334 -11.75 -10.59 -4.84
C PRO A 334 -11.23 -11.63 -3.84
N TRP A 335 -11.14 -11.24 -2.58
CA TRP A 335 -10.90 -12.15 -1.46
C TRP A 335 -11.62 -11.67 -0.19
N GLN A 336 -11.86 -12.59 0.75
CA GLN A 336 -12.67 -12.33 1.95
C GLN A 336 -11.91 -12.60 3.26
N THR A 337 -11.01 -13.58 3.28
CA THR A 337 -10.29 -13.99 4.50
C THR A 337 -8.78 -13.93 4.32
N PRO A 338 -8.01 -13.71 5.40
CA PRO A 338 -6.54 -13.74 5.34
C PRO A 338 -5.98 -15.05 4.78
N GLN A 339 -6.67 -16.18 5.00
CA GLN A 339 -6.35 -17.48 4.40
C GLN A 339 -6.48 -17.46 2.88
N GLN A 340 -7.57 -16.88 2.37
CA GLN A 340 -7.79 -16.77 0.93
C GLN A 340 -6.73 -15.87 0.30
N LEU A 341 -6.40 -14.74 0.94
CA LEU A 341 -5.32 -13.87 0.48
C LEU A 341 -3.99 -14.63 0.46
N ALA A 342 -3.63 -15.31 1.55
CA ALA A 342 -2.39 -16.09 1.62
C ALA A 342 -2.30 -17.16 0.52
N ALA A 343 -3.41 -17.85 0.22
CA ALA A 343 -3.46 -18.85 -0.86
C ALA A 343 -3.25 -18.22 -2.24
N LEU A 344 -3.92 -17.09 -2.51
CA LEU A 344 -3.77 -16.33 -3.76
C LEU A 344 -2.34 -15.85 -3.95
N LEU A 345 -1.71 -15.32 -2.90
CA LEU A 345 -0.33 -14.84 -2.95
C LEU A 345 0.68 -15.98 -3.12
N ARG A 346 0.45 -17.14 -2.48
CA ARG A 346 1.30 -18.33 -2.73
C ARG A 346 1.27 -18.72 -4.20
N GLN A 347 0.07 -18.74 -4.80
CA GLN A 347 -0.07 -19.03 -6.22
C GLN A 347 0.65 -17.98 -7.09
N GLU A 348 0.46 -16.69 -6.80
CA GLU A 348 1.08 -15.58 -7.54
C GLU A 348 2.61 -15.58 -7.42
N LEU A 349 3.13 -15.95 -6.26
CA LEU A 349 4.56 -16.00 -5.98
C LEU A 349 5.19 -17.36 -6.36
N GLY A 350 4.42 -18.31 -6.92
CA GLY A 350 4.92 -19.64 -7.27
C GLY A 350 5.43 -20.44 -6.07
N LEU A 351 4.90 -20.16 -4.88
CA LEU A 351 5.29 -20.83 -3.64
C LEU A 351 4.52 -22.15 -3.49
N ALA A 352 5.20 -23.19 -2.98
CA ALA A 352 4.56 -24.47 -2.73
C ALA A 352 3.35 -24.33 -1.77
N ALA A 353 2.30 -25.09 -2.06
CA ALA A 353 1.17 -25.22 -1.14
C ALA A 353 1.64 -25.90 0.15
N LYS A 354 1.08 -25.48 1.30
CA LYS A 354 1.30 -26.15 2.58
C LYS A 354 0.61 -27.53 2.48
N GLN A 355 1.38 -28.61 2.60
CA GLN A 355 0.85 -29.98 2.70
C GLN A 355 0.07 -30.16 4.01
#